data_AF-A0A371CW40-F1
#
_entry.id   AF-A0A371CW40-F1
#
_cell.length_a   1.000
_cell.length_b   1.000
_cell.length_c   1.000
_cell.angle_alpha   90.00
_cell.angle_beta   90.00
_cell.angle_gamma   90.00
#
_symmetry.space_group_name_H-M   'P 1'
#
loop_
_entity.id
_entity.type
_entity.pdbx_description
1 polymer ?
#
loop_
_entity_poly.entity_id
_entity_poly.type
_entity_poly.pdbx_seq_one_letter_code
_entity_poly.pdbx_strand_id
1 'polypeptide(L)'
;MNANNLNAQGLPPQHLGPPTQIPPAPPLCGEARLHAFAHHSFPNGAPLEASEPYGDHHRLAQLGRSMLTAAYAQACMATVSGAALQAHIDATLPAFVDRWVSAYGWRHQVYGAPGGTDTGAPYETRKIFETYAGAIVAQPTLGPPALFAWIQLLVNTP
;
A
#
# COMPACT_ATOMS: atom_id res chain seq x y z
N MET A 1 45.60 52.50 -16.48
CA MET A 1 44.27 52.91 -16.01
C MET A 1 43.32 51.75 -16.27
N ASN A 2 43.01 50.96 -15.23
CA ASN A 2 42.11 49.82 -15.27
C ASN A 2 40.79 50.23 -14.60
N ALA A 3 39.67 50.01 -15.29
CA ALA A 3 38.34 50.09 -14.70
C ALA A 3 37.40 49.14 -15.46
N ASN A 4 37.04 48.01 -14.85
CA ASN A 4 35.69 47.82 -14.33
C ASN A 4 35.50 46.40 -13.79
N ASN A 5 35.20 46.38 -12.50
CA ASN A 5 34.81 45.23 -11.71
C ASN A 5 33.41 45.55 -11.19
N LEU A 6 32.39 44.79 -11.61
CA LEU A 6 31.08 44.74 -10.95
C LEU A 6 30.49 43.33 -11.11
N ASN A 7 30.72 42.51 -10.09
CA ASN A 7 29.90 41.36 -9.70
C ASN A 7 28.44 41.78 -9.52
N ALA A 8 27.49 40.91 -9.89
CA ALA A 8 26.42 40.43 -9.03
C ALA A 8 25.31 39.74 -9.84
N GLN A 9 25.33 38.40 -9.92
CA GLN A 9 24.10 37.61 -9.85
C GLN A 9 24.39 36.34 -9.05
N GLY A 10 23.63 36.18 -7.97
CA GLY A 10 23.89 35.24 -6.89
C GLY A 10 23.59 33.79 -7.25
N LEU A 11 24.41 32.91 -6.71
CA LEU A 11 23.99 31.56 -6.38
C LEU A 11 22.95 31.61 -5.26
N PRO A 12 21.89 30.79 -5.33
CA PRO A 12 21.35 30.20 -4.11
C PRO A 12 21.16 28.67 -4.31
N PRO A 13 20.79 27.91 -3.27
CA PRO A 13 21.70 27.08 -2.52
C PRO A 13 21.54 25.59 -2.89
N GLN A 14 22.60 24.81 -2.74
CA GLN A 14 22.43 23.36 -2.61
C GLN A 14 21.70 23.09 -1.30
N HIS A 15 20.52 22.46 -1.32
CA HIS A 15 19.95 21.62 -0.26
C HIS A 15 18.56 21.13 -0.68
N LEU A 16 18.48 19.91 -1.19
CA LEU A 16 17.40 18.96 -0.91
C LEU A 16 18.03 17.59 -1.14
N GLY A 17 18.11 16.76 -0.10
CA GLY A 17 18.43 15.33 -0.28
C GLY A 17 17.44 14.69 -1.26
N PRO A 18 17.72 13.50 -1.80
CA PRO A 18 16.77 12.84 -2.70
C PRO A 18 15.42 12.75 -2.00
N PRO A 19 14.29 13.07 -2.68
CA PRO A 19 12.98 12.83 -2.10
C PRO A 19 12.94 11.37 -1.68
N THR A 20 12.57 11.09 -0.42
CA THR A 20 12.41 9.72 0.07
C THR A 20 11.38 9.04 -0.83
N GLN A 21 11.87 8.28 -1.81
CA GLN A 21 11.06 7.79 -2.90
C GLN A 21 10.18 6.67 -2.35
N ILE A 22 8.86 6.91 -2.32
CA ILE A 22 7.86 5.89 -2.00
C ILE A 22 8.10 4.70 -2.95
N PRO A 23 8.39 3.48 -2.44
CA PRO A 23 8.58 2.33 -3.30
C PRO A 23 7.33 2.11 -4.17
N PRO A 24 7.46 1.79 -5.46
CA PRO A 24 6.30 1.58 -6.31
C PRO A 24 5.49 0.38 -5.81
N ALA A 25 4.18 0.52 -5.75
CA ALA A 25 3.29 -0.59 -5.45
C ALA A 25 3.22 -1.57 -6.65
N PRO A 26 3.09 -2.89 -6.42
CA PRO A 26 3.00 -3.87 -7.50
C PRO A 26 1.84 -3.57 -8.47
N PRO A 27 2.10 -3.47 -9.79
CA PRO A 27 1.08 -3.03 -10.73
C PRO A 27 -0.02 -4.09 -10.89
N LEU A 28 -1.25 -3.72 -10.52
CA LEU A 28 -2.44 -4.54 -10.76
C LEU A 28 -2.90 -4.40 -12.22
N CYS A 29 -3.36 -5.50 -12.81
CA CYS A 29 -4.07 -5.44 -14.09
C CYS A 29 -5.43 -4.73 -13.92
N GLY A 30 -6.07 -4.37 -15.04
CA GLY A 30 -7.32 -3.58 -15.01
C GLY A 30 -8.42 -4.21 -14.16
N GLU A 31 -8.65 -5.51 -14.31
CA GLU A 31 -9.64 -6.26 -13.53
C GLU A 31 -9.28 -6.28 -12.03
N ALA A 32 -8.06 -6.72 -11.69
CA ALA A 32 -7.58 -6.74 -10.30
C ALA A 32 -7.72 -5.37 -9.63
N ARG A 33 -7.44 -4.29 -10.37
CA ARG A 33 -7.55 -2.91 -9.87
C ARG A 33 -8.99 -2.51 -9.60
N LEU A 34 -9.95 -2.90 -10.44
CA LEU A 34 -11.37 -2.64 -10.20
C LEU A 34 -11.82 -3.27 -8.88
N HIS A 35 -11.54 -4.56 -8.68
CA HIS A 35 -11.92 -5.24 -7.44
C HIS A 35 -11.14 -4.73 -6.21
N ALA A 36 -9.88 -4.33 -6.38
CA ALA A 36 -9.05 -3.82 -5.28
C ALA A 36 -9.55 -2.49 -4.71
N PHE A 37 -10.14 -1.63 -5.54
CA PHE A 37 -10.60 -0.30 -5.14
C PHE A 37 -12.14 -0.15 -5.12
N ALA A 38 -12.88 -1.24 -5.29
CA ALA A 38 -14.30 -1.26 -4.97
C ALA A 38 -14.48 -1.15 -3.45
N HIS A 39 -15.33 -0.23 -2.99
CA HIS A 39 -15.68 -0.13 -1.59
C HIS A 39 -16.34 -1.43 -1.10
N HIS A 40 -16.12 -1.81 0.16
CA HIS A 40 -16.60 -3.10 0.70
C HIS A 40 -18.13 -3.22 0.83
N SER A 41 -18.85 -2.13 0.63
CA SER A 41 -20.32 -2.13 0.55
C SER A 41 -20.84 -2.05 -0.88
N PHE A 42 -19.95 -2.03 -1.88
CA PHE A 42 -20.36 -2.01 -3.28
C PHE A 42 -20.96 -3.37 -3.64
N PRO A 43 -22.16 -3.42 -4.25
CA PRO A 43 -22.84 -4.67 -4.52
C PRO A 43 -22.07 -5.50 -5.55
N ASN A 44 -21.75 -6.74 -5.20
CA ASN A 44 -21.23 -7.73 -6.13
C ASN A 44 -22.43 -8.33 -6.88
N GLY A 45 -22.85 -7.67 -7.97
CA GLY A 45 -24.07 -8.00 -8.70
C GLY A 45 -24.00 -9.24 -9.61
N ALA A 46 -22.82 -9.85 -9.77
CA ALA A 46 -22.63 -11.01 -10.63
C ALA A 46 -22.42 -12.29 -9.79
N PRO A 47 -23.00 -13.43 -10.18
CA PRO A 47 -22.63 -14.72 -9.61
C PRO A 47 -21.12 -14.93 -9.78
N LEU A 48 -20.43 -15.22 -8.69
CA LEU A 48 -19.00 -15.54 -8.72
C LEU A 48 -18.82 -16.87 -9.47
N GLU A 49 -18.46 -16.80 -10.74
CA GLU A 49 -18.05 -17.98 -11.49
C GLU A 49 -16.78 -18.56 -10.86
N ALA A 50 -16.69 -19.88 -10.77
CA ALA A 50 -15.54 -20.56 -10.16
C ALA A 50 -14.20 -20.24 -10.86
N SER A 51 -14.25 -19.69 -12.08
CA SER A 51 -13.11 -19.27 -12.89
C SER A 51 -12.64 -17.83 -12.63
N GLU A 52 -13.36 -17.01 -11.87
CA GLU A 52 -12.97 -15.62 -11.62
C GLU A 52 -11.87 -15.55 -10.54
N PRO A 53 -10.62 -15.18 -10.90
CA PRO A 53 -9.48 -15.30 -9.99
C PRO A 53 -9.53 -14.29 -8.82
N TYR A 54 -10.19 -13.16 -9.03
CA TYR A 54 -10.30 -12.09 -8.03
C TYR A 54 -11.54 -12.25 -7.14
N GLY A 55 -12.56 -12.95 -7.61
CA GLY A 55 -13.84 -13.06 -6.94
C GLY A 55 -14.41 -11.69 -6.55
N ASP A 56 -14.70 -11.49 -5.28
CA ASP A 56 -15.12 -10.19 -4.76
C ASP A 56 -14.11 -9.53 -3.81
N HIS A 57 -14.36 -8.26 -3.52
CA HIS A 57 -13.54 -7.46 -2.61
C HIS A 57 -13.47 -8.05 -1.19
N HIS A 58 -14.47 -8.81 -0.72
CA HIS A 58 -14.44 -9.46 0.59
C HIS A 58 -13.44 -10.62 0.61
N ARG A 59 -13.45 -11.47 -0.43
CA ARG A 59 -12.50 -12.57 -0.60
C ARG A 59 -11.07 -12.05 -0.76
N LEU A 60 -10.89 -10.99 -1.55
CA LEU A 60 -9.59 -10.33 -1.66
C LEU A 60 -9.11 -9.76 -0.32
N ALA A 61 -9.97 -9.05 0.41
CA ALA A 61 -9.60 -8.52 1.73
C ALA A 61 -9.25 -9.64 2.72
N GLN A 62 -9.97 -10.77 2.68
CA GLN A 62 -9.68 -11.92 3.55
C GLN A 62 -8.33 -12.56 3.21
N LEU A 63 -8.08 -12.83 1.93
CA LEU A 63 -6.79 -13.36 1.45
C LEU A 63 -5.66 -12.41 1.81
N GLY A 64 -5.82 -11.13 1.49
CA GLY A 64 -4.82 -10.11 1.72
C GLY A 64 -4.56 -9.86 3.20
N ARG A 65 -5.54 -9.95 4.10
CA ARG A 65 -5.30 -9.89 5.55
C ARG A 65 -4.30 -10.94 6.00
N SER A 66 -4.52 -12.20 5.64
CA SER A 66 -3.66 -13.31 6.04
C SER A 66 -2.26 -13.15 5.43
N MET A 67 -2.20 -12.81 4.15
CA MET A 67 -0.95 -12.70 3.41
C MET A 67 -0.13 -11.47 3.81
N LEU A 68 -0.78 -10.34 4.07
CA LEU A 68 -0.16 -9.13 4.59
C LEU A 68 0.45 -9.38 5.96
N THR A 69 -0.30 -10.02 6.86
CA THR A 69 0.18 -10.34 8.21
C THR A 69 1.42 -11.22 8.13
N ALA A 70 1.42 -12.24 7.27
CA ALA A 70 2.57 -13.11 7.05
C ALA A 70 3.77 -12.36 6.43
N ALA A 71 3.54 -11.55 5.40
CA ALA A 71 4.58 -10.77 4.73
C ALA A 71 5.23 -9.74 5.67
N TYR A 72 4.40 -9.05 6.47
CA TYR A 72 4.86 -8.08 7.46
C TYR A 72 5.63 -8.77 8.59
N ALA A 73 5.12 -9.89 9.10
CA ALA A 73 5.83 -10.70 10.10
C ALA A 73 7.22 -11.10 9.59
N GLN A 74 7.31 -11.66 8.38
CA GLN A 74 8.58 -12.06 7.78
C GLN A 74 9.56 -10.87 7.67
N ALA A 75 9.07 -9.69 7.31
CA ALA A 75 9.90 -8.50 7.21
C ALA A 75 10.43 -8.03 8.57
N CYS A 76 9.63 -8.14 9.63
CA CYS A 76 10.03 -7.76 10.99
C CYS A 76 10.97 -8.79 11.65
N MET A 77 10.97 -10.06 11.24
CA MET A 77 11.77 -11.12 11.88
C MET A 77 13.28 -10.85 11.93
N ALA A 78 13.82 -10.01 11.04
CA ALA A 78 15.22 -9.62 11.07
C ALA A 78 15.57 -8.69 12.26
N THR A 79 14.57 -8.03 12.86
CA THR A 79 14.75 -6.97 13.86
C THR A 79 14.00 -7.23 15.17
N VAL A 80 13.03 -8.15 15.17
CA VAL A 80 12.19 -8.48 16.32
C VAL A 80 12.35 -9.95 16.68
N SER A 81 12.53 -10.24 17.97
CA SER A 81 12.62 -11.62 18.44
C SER A 81 11.28 -12.36 18.24
N GLY A 82 11.34 -13.67 18.01
CA GLY A 82 10.13 -14.47 17.78
C GLY A 82 9.09 -14.36 18.91
N ALA A 83 9.55 -14.28 20.17
CA ALA A 83 8.66 -14.12 21.33
C ALA A 83 7.93 -12.77 21.38
N ALA A 84 8.50 -11.71 20.78
CA ALA A 84 7.90 -10.38 20.73
C ALA A 84 7.18 -10.10 19.41
N LEU A 85 7.30 -10.97 18.40
CA LEU A 85 6.84 -10.72 17.04
C LEU A 85 5.34 -10.43 16.97
N GLN A 86 4.51 -11.25 17.61
CA GLN A 86 3.05 -11.05 17.58
C GLN A 86 2.65 -9.71 18.21
N ALA A 87 3.18 -9.40 19.40
CA ALA A 87 2.90 -8.14 20.07
C ALA A 87 3.38 -6.93 19.25
N HIS A 88 4.52 -7.05 18.56
CA HIS A 88 5.02 -6.03 17.65
C HIS A 88 4.09 -5.83 16.44
N ILE A 89 3.63 -6.91 15.81
CA ILE A 89 2.68 -6.86 14.69
C ILE A 89 1.40 -6.15 15.12
N ASP A 90 0.80 -6.58 16.24
CA ASP A 90 -0.46 -6.02 16.74
C ASP A 90 -0.34 -4.51 17.04
N ALA A 91 0.82 -4.08 17.56
CA ALA A 91 1.08 -2.69 17.89
C ALA A 91 1.40 -1.80 16.67
N THR A 92 2.07 -2.34 15.64
CA THR A 92 2.68 -1.51 14.57
C THR A 92 2.01 -1.64 13.21
N LEU A 93 1.40 -2.79 12.89
CA LEU A 93 0.77 -3.02 11.60
C LEU A 93 -0.32 -2.00 11.25
N PRO A 94 -1.19 -1.55 12.18
CA PRO A 94 -2.19 -0.52 11.85
C PRO A 94 -1.58 0.79 11.36
N ALA A 95 -0.52 1.27 12.02
CA ALA A 95 0.17 2.50 11.64
C ALA A 95 0.95 2.33 10.32
N PHE A 96 1.55 1.15 10.11
CA PHE A 96 2.19 0.80 8.83
C PHE A 96 1.19 0.87 7.67
N VAL A 97 0.01 0.27 7.83
CA VAL A 97 -1.04 0.30 6.81
C VAL A 97 -1.51 1.73 6.54
N ASP A 98 -1.81 2.50 7.59
CA ASP A 98 -2.26 3.89 7.47
C ASP A 98 -1.26 4.77 6.71
N ARG A 99 0.02 4.66 7.07
CA ARG A 99 1.11 5.37 6.40
C ARG A 99 1.10 5.11 4.90
N TRP A 100 1.04 3.86 4.48
CA TRP A 100 1.20 3.52 3.06
C TRP A 100 -0.06 3.76 2.24
N VAL A 101 -1.26 3.51 2.79
CA VAL A 101 -2.52 3.93 2.13
C VAL A 101 -2.52 5.43 1.87
N SER A 102 -2.06 6.22 2.85
CA SER A 102 -1.92 7.67 2.72
C SER A 102 -0.88 8.06 1.67
N ALA A 103 0.32 7.46 1.72
CA ALA A 103 1.43 7.76 0.82
C ALA A 103 1.07 7.49 -0.65
N TYR A 104 0.31 6.43 -0.93
CA TYR A 104 -0.14 6.12 -2.29
C TYR A 104 -1.41 6.86 -2.73
N GLY A 105 -2.05 7.63 -1.84
CA GLY A 105 -3.31 8.31 -2.14
C GLY A 105 -4.47 7.37 -2.44
N TRP A 106 -4.45 6.13 -1.92
CA TRP A 106 -5.42 5.09 -2.26
C TRP A 106 -6.83 5.38 -1.79
N ARG A 107 -7.00 6.20 -0.75
CA ARG A 107 -8.33 6.68 -0.28
C ARG A 107 -9.14 7.35 -1.39
N HIS A 108 -8.45 8.05 -2.30
CA HIS A 108 -9.08 8.76 -3.42
C HIS A 108 -9.36 7.85 -4.64
N GLN A 109 -8.86 6.61 -4.61
CA GLN A 109 -9.09 5.64 -5.68
C GLN A 109 -10.32 4.76 -5.39
N VAL A 110 -10.77 4.71 -4.13
CA VAL A 110 -11.94 3.93 -3.74
C VAL A 110 -13.20 4.50 -4.38
N TYR A 111 -13.97 3.63 -5.03
CA TYR A 111 -15.25 3.99 -5.64
C TYR A 111 -16.39 3.15 -5.07
N GLY A 112 -17.63 3.63 -5.26
CA GLY A 112 -18.82 2.90 -4.79
C GLY A 112 -19.05 2.99 -3.27
N ALA A 113 -18.34 3.89 -2.58
CA ALA A 113 -18.59 4.18 -1.17
C ALA A 113 -19.94 4.90 -1.00
N PRO A 114 -20.75 4.53 0.01
CA PRO A 114 -21.93 5.30 0.39
C PRO A 114 -21.60 6.78 0.65
N GLY A 115 -22.59 7.65 0.44
CA GLY A 115 -22.43 9.08 0.72
C GLY A 115 -22.07 9.33 2.19
N GLY A 116 -21.03 10.12 2.43
CA GLY A 116 -20.55 10.45 3.78
C GLY A 116 -19.63 9.41 4.42
N THR A 117 -19.24 8.35 3.70
CA THR A 117 -18.22 7.41 4.18
C THR A 117 -16.87 8.09 4.34
N ASP A 118 -16.30 8.01 5.55
CA ASP A 118 -14.92 8.41 5.82
C ASP A 118 -13.96 7.28 5.43
N THR A 119 -13.43 7.32 4.20
CA THR A 119 -12.40 6.38 3.73
C THR A 119 -11.06 6.54 4.47
N GLY A 120 -10.92 7.57 5.31
CA GLY A 120 -9.82 7.76 6.24
C GLY A 120 -9.94 6.97 7.53
N ALA A 121 -11.12 6.46 7.87
CA ALA A 121 -11.31 5.71 9.11
C ALA A 121 -10.36 4.49 9.20
N PRO A 122 -9.87 4.11 10.39
CA PRO A 122 -8.90 3.02 10.53
C PRO A 122 -9.36 1.70 9.91
N TYR A 123 -10.65 1.39 10.03
CA TYR A 123 -11.25 0.21 9.42
C TYR A 123 -11.23 0.26 7.88
N GLU A 124 -11.63 1.41 7.29
CA GLU A 124 -11.63 1.60 5.84
C GLU A 124 -10.22 1.55 5.26
N THR A 125 -9.30 2.28 5.89
CA THR A 125 -7.87 2.29 5.53
C THR A 125 -7.29 0.87 5.55
N ARG A 126 -7.61 0.09 6.58
CA ARG A 126 -7.20 -1.32 6.66
C ARG A 126 -7.78 -2.14 5.50
N LYS A 127 -9.07 -1.99 5.21
CA LYS A 127 -9.74 -2.71 4.12
C LYS A 127 -9.12 -2.41 2.76
N ILE A 128 -8.81 -1.15 2.47
CA ILE A 128 -8.15 -0.76 1.21
C ILE A 128 -6.85 -1.54 1.01
N PHE A 129 -5.98 -1.55 2.03
CA PHE A 129 -4.70 -2.23 1.94
C PHE A 129 -4.87 -3.76 1.87
N GLU A 130 -5.74 -4.34 2.70
CA GLU A 130 -6.05 -5.77 2.69
C GLU A 130 -6.56 -6.21 1.31
N THR A 131 -7.51 -5.50 0.70
CA THR A 131 -8.04 -5.86 -0.63
C THR A 131 -6.97 -5.75 -1.71
N TYR A 132 -6.15 -4.70 -1.68
CA TYR A 132 -5.04 -4.54 -2.63
C TYR A 132 -3.99 -5.65 -2.51
N ALA A 133 -3.61 -6.02 -1.27
CA ALA A 133 -2.71 -7.14 -1.01
C ALA A 133 -3.30 -8.47 -1.52
N GLY A 134 -4.60 -8.67 -1.33
CA GLY A 134 -5.31 -9.82 -1.90
C GLY A 134 -5.25 -9.85 -3.41
N ALA A 135 -5.45 -8.71 -4.07
CA ALA A 135 -5.40 -8.59 -5.52
C ALA A 135 -4.00 -8.90 -6.08
N ILE A 136 -2.92 -8.47 -5.40
CA ILE A 136 -1.55 -8.86 -5.75
C ILE A 136 -1.39 -10.38 -5.74
N VAL A 137 -1.88 -11.03 -4.68
CA VAL A 137 -1.73 -12.48 -4.49
C VAL A 137 -2.57 -13.26 -5.50
N ALA A 138 -3.79 -12.80 -5.80
CA ALA A 138 -4.70 -13.44 -6.74
C ALA A 138 -4.27 -13.26 -8.21
N GLN A 139 -3.53 -12.20 -8.53
CA GLN A 139 -3.09 -11.93 -9.90
C GLN A 139 -2.04 -12.96 -10.37
N PRO A 140 -2.29 -13.69 -11.47
CA PRO A 140 -1.41 -14.78 -11.92
C PRO A 140 0.03 -14.37 -12.24
N THR A 141 0.25 -13.11 -12.65
CA THR A 141 1.58 -12.60 -13.00
C THR A 141 2.38 -12.07 -11.81
N LEU A 142 1.79 -12.02 -10.62
CA LEU A 142 2.40 -11.50 -9.40
C LEU A 142 2.49 -12.59 -8.33
N GLY A 143 1.40 -12.82 -7.59
CA GLY A 143 1.32 -13.83 -6.55
C GLY A 143 2.00 -13.44 -5.22
N PRO A 144 2.08 -14.40 -4.28
CA PRO A 144 2.70 -14.19 -2.97
C PRO A 144 4.11 -13.59 -2.97
N PRO A 145 5.06 -14.02 -3.85
CA PRO A 145 6.42 -13.48 -3.83
C PRO A 145 6.47 -11.97 -4.07
N ALA A 146 5.60 -11.44 -4.94
CA ALA A 146 5.52 -10.01 -5.22
C ALA A 146 5.06 -9.21 -3.99
N LEU A 147 4.07 -9.73 -3.25
CA LEU A 147 3.62 -9.11 -2.00
C LEU A 147 4.75 -9.08 -0.96
N PHE A 148 5.41 -10.21 -0.73
CA PHE A 148 6.46 -10.31 0.30
C PHE A 148 7.65 -9.39 -0.01
N ALA A 149 8.10 -9.36 -1.26
CA ALA A 149 9.18 -8.47 -1.68
C ALA A 149 8.80 -6.98 -1.49
N TRP A 150 7.57 -6.61 -1.86
CA TRP A 150 7.10 -5.23 -1.69
C TRP A 150 6.96 -4.83 -0.23
N ILE A 151 6.35 -5.68 0.63
CA ILE A 151 6.22 -5.39 2.06
C ILE A 151 7.59 -5.27 2.73
N GLN A 152 8.57 -6.10 2.34
CA GLN A 152 9.96 -5.96 2.80
C GLN A 152 10.53 -4.57 2.48
N LEU A 153 10.31 -4.05 1.26
CA LEU A 153 10.76 -2.71 0.88
C LEU A 153 10.08 -1.62 1.72
N LEU A 154 8.77 -1.76 1.94
CA LEU A 154 8.00 -0.81 2.73
C LEU A 154 8.46 -0.74 4.19
N VAL A 155 8.73 -1.88 4.81
CA VAL A 155 9.23 -1.94 6.20
C VAL A 155 10.61 -1.28 6.33
N ASN A 156 11.46 -1.40 5.30
CA ASN A 156 12.80 -0.81 5.31
C ASN A 156 12.83 0.65 4.83
N THR A 157 11.67 1.24 4.47
CA THR A 157 11.62 2.63 4.01
C THR A 157 11.30 3.56 5.20
N PRO A 158 12.21 4.50 5.54
CA PRO A 158 12.07 5.40 6.68
C PRO A 158 10.88 6.34 6.53
#